data_AF-A0A938GHN3-F1
#
_entry.id   AF-A0A938GHN3-F1
#
_cell.length_a   1.000
_cell.length_b   1.000
_cell.length_c   1.000
_cell.angle_alpha   90.00
_cell.angle_beta   90.00
_cell.angle_gamma   90.00
#
_symmetry.space_group_name_H-M   'P 1'
#
loop_
_entity.id
_entity.type
_entity.pdbx_description
1 polymer ?
#
loop_
_entity_poly.entity_id
_entity_poly.type
_entity_poly.pdbx_seq_one_letter_code
_entity_poly.pdbx_strand_id
1 'polypeptide(L)'
;MSDLEADLLKTLLELEGAVASMRTASPKPDLMPIFHRLDSLTANLPKGTPPELLHYLHKKSYQKARLYLQGRDSENQAGNCGHV
;
A
#
# COMPACT_ATOMS: atom_id res chain seq x y z
N MET A 1 -9.14 -12.80 -1.64
CA MET A 1 -9.01 -11.41 -1.20
C MET A 1 -10.22 -11.09 -0.34
N SER A 2 -10.01 -10.67 0.91
CA SER A 2 -11.09 -10.25 1.81
C SER A 2 -11.60 -8.83 1.48
N ASP A 3 -12.77 -8.45 1.99
CA ASP A 3 -13.30 -7.08 1.81
C ASP A 3 -12.33 -6.02 2.36
N LEU A 4 -11.69 -6.28 3.50
CA LEU A 4 -10.67 -5.41 4.09
C LEU A 4 -9.43 -5.27 3.21
N GLU A 5 -8.96 -6.37 2.60
CA GLU A 5 -7.84 -6.33 1.67
C GLU A 5 -8.20 -5.55 0.40
N ALA A 6 -9.43 -5.67 -0.09
CA ALA A 6 -9.92 -4.93 -1.26
C ALA A 6 -9.98 -3.42 -0.96
N ASP A 7 -10.51 -3.02 0.20
CA ASP A 7 -10.53 -1.64 0.66
C ASP A 7 -9.12 -1.08 0.87
N LEU A 8 -8.21 -1.90 1.39
CA LEU A 8 -6.81 -1.54 1.55
C LEU A 8 -6.15 -1.30 0.20
N LEU A 9 -6.34 -2.20 -0.78
CA LEU A 9 -5.83 -2.03 -2.14
C LEU A 9 -6.38 -0.76 -2.80
N LYS A 10 -7.68 -0.50 -2.66
CA LYS A 10 -8.32 0.72 -3.18
C LYS A 10 -7.68 1.98 -2.58
N THR A 11 -7.47 1.99 -1.27
CA THR A 11 -6.86 3.12 -0.56
C THR A 11 -5.39 3.32 -0.96
N LEU A 12 -4.64 2.24 -1.21
CA LEU A 12 -3.26 2.30 -1.72
C LEU A 12 -3.19 2.86 -3.16
N LEU A 13 -4.16 2.54 -4.01
CA LEU A 13 -4.28 3.10 -5.36
C LEU A 13 -4.68 4.58 -5.32
N GLU A 14 -5.56 4.96 -4.41
CA GLU A 14 -5.94 6.36 -4.16
C GLU A 14 -4.71 7.19 -3.74
N LEU A 15 -3.89 6.66 -2.82
CA LEU A 15 -2.63 7.28 -2.42
C LEU A 15 -1.70 7.51 -3.62
N GLU A 16 -1.51 6.51 -4.48
CA GLU A 16 -0.68 6.63 -5.68
C GLU A 16 -1.21 7.73 -6.61
N GLY A 17 -2.52 7.75 -6.88
CA GLY A 17 -3.13 8.75 -7.74
C GLY A 17 -3.01 10.18 -7.17
N ALA A 18 -3.21 10.33 -5.86
CA ALA A 18 -3.07 11.62 -5.17
C ALA A 18 -1.61 12.12 -5.20
N VAL A 19 -0.62 11.24 -5.00
CA VAL A 19 0.80 11.59 -5.12
C VAL A 19 1.17 11.93 -6.57
N ALA A 20 0.70 11.16 -7.55
CA ALA A 20 0.98 11.40 -8.96
C ALA A 20 0.40 12.75 -9.46
N SER A 21 -0.77 13.13 -8.98
CA SER A 21 -1.43 14.40 -9.32
C SER A 21 -0.91 15.60 -8.53
N MET A 22 -0.11 15.41 -7.48
CA MET A 22 0.33 16.49 -6.58
C MET A 22 1.08 17.64 -7.28
N ARG A 23 1.78 17.34 -8.38
CA ARG A 23 2.51 18.36 -9.16
C ARG A 23 1.60 19.26 -10.01
N THR A 24 0.43 18.77 -10.39
CA THR A 24 -0.46 19.42 -11.38
C THR A 24 -1.80 19.85 -10.81
N ALA A 25 -2.23 19.28 -9.68
CA ALA A 25 -3.51 19.57 -9.05
C ALA A 25 -3.53 20.96 -8.37
N SER A 26 -4.66 21.64 -8.48
CA SER A 26 -4.96 22.90 -7.78
C SER A 26 -6.45 22.91 -7.40
N PRO A 27 -6.79 22.80 -6.10
CA PRO A 27 -5.89 22.68 -4.95
C PRO A 27 -5.11 21.35 -4.90
N LYS A 28 -4.04 21.32 -4.12
CA LYS A 28 -3.27 20.08 -3.89
C LYS A 28 -4.14 19.06 -3.14
N PRO A 29 -4.08 17.76 -3.50
CA PRO A 29 -4.80 16.73 -2.77
C PRO A 29 -4.26 16.60 -1.34
N ASP A 30 -5.18 16.42 -0.38
CA ASP A 30 -4.83 16.15 1.01
C ASP A 30 -4.59 14.65 1.20
N LEU A 31 -3.38 14.28 1.63
CA LEU A 31 -2.99 12.89 1.85
C LEU A 31 -3.31 12.40 3.28
N MET A 32 -3.57 13.30 4.23
CA MET A 32 -3.81 12.90 5.62
C MET A 32 -5.02 11.98 5.79
N PRO A 33 -6.18 12.25 5.15
CA PRO A 33 -7.32 11.34 5.21
C PRO A 33 -7.00 9.94 4.69
N ILE A 34 -6.16 9.86 3.64
CA ILE A 34 -5.75 8.58 3.05
C ILE A 34 -4.88 7.80 4.03
N PHE A 35 -3.91 8.45 4.68
CA PHE A 35 -3.08 7.80 5.70
C PHE A 35 -3.90 7.32 6.90
N HIS A 36 -4.83 8.14 7.40
CA HIS A 36 -5.72 7.75 8.50
C HIS A 36 -6.57 6.52 8.15
N ARG A 37 -7.04 6.44 6.90
CA ARG A 37 -7.79 5.27 6.43
C ARG A 37 -6.90 4.03 6.33
N LEU A 38 -5.66 4.16 5.83
CA LEU A 38 -4.69 3.06 5.78
C LEU A 38 -4.37 2.53 7.19
N ASP A 39 -4.13 3.40 8.15
CA ASP A 39 -3.86 3.01 9.54
C ASP A 39 -5.07 2.30 10.16
N SER A 40 -6.27 2.81 9.91
CA SER A 40 -7.52 2.19 10.40
C SER A 40 -7.76 0.81 9.80
N LEU A 41 -7.58 0.65 8.49
CA LEU A 41 -7.71 -0.64 7.81
C LEU A 41 -6.66 -1.63 8.31
N THR A 42 -5.41 -1.19 8.45
CA THR A 42 -4.30 -2.02 8.94
C THR A 42 -4.57 -2.54 10.36
N ALA A 43 -5.12 -1.70 11.24
CA ALA A 43 -5.47 -2.09 12.61
C ALA A 43 -6.61 -3.13 12.68
N ASN A 44 -7.46 -3.20 11.67
CA ASN A 44 -8.60 -4.13 11.61
C ASN A 44 -8.29 -5.42 10.83
N LEU A 45 -7.06 -5.59 10.33
CA LEU A 45 -6.68 -6.81 9.61
C LEU A 45 -6.79 -8.06 10.51
N PRO A 46 -7.32 -9.18 9.99
CA PRO A 46 -7.46 -10.40 10.76
C PRO A 46 -6.09 -10.99 11.15
N LYS A 47 -6.06 -11.77 12.23
CA LYS A 47 -4.82 -12.45 12.70
C LYS A 47 -4.22 -13.44 11.68
N GLY A 48 -5.00 -13.86 10.68
CA GLY A 48 -4.55 -14.70 9.58
C GLY A 48 -3.93 -13.94 8.40
N THR A 49 -3.85 -12.61 8.48
CA THR A 49 -3.22 -11.82 7.41
C THR A 49 -1.76 -12.21 7.24
N PRO A 50 -1.28 -12.36 5.99
CA PRO A 50 0.10 -12.71 5.73
C PRO A 50 1.10 -11.75 6.41
N PRO A 51 2.17 -12.27 7.05
CA PRO A 51 3.12 -11.45 7.78
C PRO A 51 3.89 -10.47 6.89
N GLU A 52 4.09 -10.80 5.61
CA GLU A 52 4.72 -9.92 4.63
C GLU A 52 3.88 -8.66 4.37
N LEU A 53 2.57 -8.83 4.19
CA LEU A 53 1.65 -7.72 4.01
C LEU A 53 1.62 -6.82 5.25
N LEU A 54 1.53 -7.41 6.45
CA LEU A 54 1.60 -6.66 7.70
C LEU A 54 2.93 -5.89 7.84
N HIS A 55 4.04 -6.53 7.48
CA HIS A 55 5.36 -5.88 7.47
C HIS A 55 5.37 -4.66 6.55
N TYR A 56 4.89 -4.79 5.31
CA TYR A 56 4.86 -3.67 4.36
C TYR A 56 3.99 -2.51 4.86
N LEU A 57 2.82 -2.79 5.42
CA LEU A 57 1.92 -1.77 5.95
C LEU A 57 2.52 -1.05 7.17
N HIS A 58 3.07 -1.79 8.12
CA HIS A 58 3.68 -1.23 9.34
C HIS A 58 4.93 -0.41 9.03
N LYS A 59 5.69 -0.79 7.99
CA LYS A 59 6.85 -0.03 7.49
C LYS A 59 6.48 1.07 6.51
N LYS A 60 5.19 1.33 6.27
CA LYS A 60 4.69 2.31 5.29
C LYS A 60 5.26 2.09 3.88
N SER A 61 5.60 0.85 3.56
CA SER A 61 6.04 0.42 2.22
C SER A 61 4.81 0.19 1.33
N TYR A 62 4.04 1.25 1.11
CA TYR A 62 2.73 1.20 0.46
C TYR A 62 2.77 0.64 -0.97
N GLN A 63 3.83 0.93 -1.73
CA GLN A 63 4.03 0.34 -3.06
C GLN A 63 4.18 -1.18 -2.98
N LYS A 64 4.95 -1.69 -2.01
CA LYS A 64 5.14 -3.14 -1.83
C LYS A 64 3.86 -3.82 -1.39
N ALA A 65 3.13 -3.20 -0.45
CA ALA A 65 1.81 -3.68 -0.02
C ALA A 65 0.82 -3.76 -1.19
N ARG A 66 0.83 -2.76 -2.08
CA ARG A 66 0.00 -2.76 -3.29
C ARG A 66 0.38 -3.89 -4.23
N LEU A 67 1.67 -4.05 -4.53
CA LEU A 67 2.16 -5.13 -5.40
C LEU A 67 1.81 -6.51 -4.82
N TYR A 68 1.95 -6.68 -3.51
CA TYR A 68 1.54 -7.89 -2.80
C TYR A 68 0.05 -8.20 -2.99
N LEU A 69 -0.82 -7.22 -2.72
CA LEU A 69 -2.28 -7.36 -2.86
C LEU A 69 -2.73 -7.57 -4.32
N GLN A 70 -1.94 -7.15 -5.30
CA GLN A 70 -2.18 -7.39 -6.72
C GLN A 70 -1.66 -8.76 -7.20
N GLY A 71 -1.04 -9.56 -6.33
CA GLY A 71 -0.38 -10.81 -6.73
C GLY A 71 0.90 -10.61 -7.54
N ARG A 72 1.45 -9.39 -7.49
CA ARG A 72 2.65 -8.94 -8.21
C ARG A 72 3.86 -8.83 -7.27
N ASP A 73 3.89 -9.60 -6.19
CA ASP A 73 4.98 -9.56 -5.21
C ASP A 73 6.33 -9.96 -5.83
N SER A 74 6.34 -10.75 -6.90
CA SER A 74 7.54 -11.02 -7.70
C SER A 74 8.23 -9.76 -8.23
N GLU A 75 7.51 -8.64 -8.38
CA GLU A 75 8.09 -7.35 -8.76
C GLU A 75 8.75 -6.63 -7.57
N ASN A 76 8.40 -6.98 -6.33
CA ASN A 76 9.16 -6.55 -5.14
C ASN A 76 10.54 -7.22 -5.07
N GLN A 77 10.75 -8.34 -5.76
CA GLN A 77 12.03 -9.07 -5.87
C GLN A 77 12.99 -8.46 -6.89
N ALA A 78 12.59 -7.38 -7.61
CA ALA A 78 13.42 -6.74 -8.62
C ALA A 78 14.52 -5.86 -7.99
N GLY A 79 15.45 -6.54 -7.32
CA GLY A 79 16.80 -6.10 -7.07
C GLY A 79 17.67 -7.33 -7.21
N ASN A 80 18.35 -7.47 -8.35
CA ASN A 80 19.51 -8.33 -8.49
C ASN A 80 20.58 -7.85 -7.49
N CYS A 81 20.40 -8.17 -6.21
CA CYS A 81 21.47 -8.14 -5.24
C CYS A 81 22.34 -9.35 -5.58
N GLY A 82 23.16 -9.18 -6.63
CA GLY A 82 24.32 -10.01 -6.82
C GLY A 82 25.17 -9.86 -5.57
N HIS A 83 25.05 -10.82 -4.66
CA HIS A 83 26.15 -11.14 -3.77
C HIS A 83 27.35 -11.51 -4.65
N VAL A 84 28.32 -10.60 -4.72
CA VAL A 84 29.73 -10.89 -5.01
C VAL A 84 30.57 -10.24 -3.94
#